data_AF-A0A258Y6A5-F1
#
_entry.id   AF-A0A258Y6A5-F1
#
_cell.length_a   1.000
_cell.length_b   1.000
_cell.length_c   1.000
_cell.angle_alpha   90.00
_cell.angle_beta   90.00
_cell.angle_gamma   90.00
#
_symmetry.space_group_name_H-M   'P 1'
#
loop_
_entity.id
_entity.type
_entity.pdbx_description
1 polymer ?
#
loop_
_entity_poly.entity_id
_entity_poly.type
_entity_poly.pdbx_seq_one_letter_code
_entity_poly.pdbx_strand_id
1 'polypeptide(L)'
;MTEFFISENFLDTAVQVYLRDCKIIVSKEFLRCAEIQLKKYFEEQTGIRVTKRIQLGFTPILSEFETHVEVKIHEGVSSLLYNLWFGSKVYFVHMAWASHSLRIYQTSDTDIDCNDIVFWLGGLEQIRLD
;
A
#
# COMPACT_ATOMS: atom_id res chain seq x y z
N MET A 1 -10.90 -18.06 -11.25
CA MET A 1 -11.20 -16.61 -11.10
C MET A 1 -10.56 -16.22 -9.79
N THR A 2 -9.46 -15.47 -9.82
CA THR A 2 -8.62 -15.27 -8.63
C THR A 2 -8.32 -13.79 -8.52
N GLU A 3 -8.68 -13.23 -7.38
CA GLU A 3 -8.81 -11.80 -7.17
C GLU A 3 -7.63 -11.22 -6.36
N PHE A 4 -7.48 -9.91 -6.45
CA PHE A 4 -6.84 -9.05 -5.45
C PHE A 4 -7.76 -9.05 -4.21
N PHE A 5 -7.87 -10.19 -3.54
CA PHE A 5 -8.65 -10.28 -2.31
C PHE A 5 -7.69 -10.54 -1.17
N ILE A 6 -7.46 -9.50 -0.38
CA ILE A 6 -7.37 -9.71 1.04
C ILE A 6 -8.76 -10.20 1.51
N SER A 7 -8.93 -11.52 1.70
CA SER A 7 -10.10 -12.03 2.44
C SER A 7 -10.17 -11.37 3.82
N GLU A 8 -11.34 -11.28 4.46
CA GLU A 8 -11.46 -10.74 5.84
C GLU A 8 -10.37 -11.33 6.78
N ASN A 9 -10.12 -12.64 6.68
CA ASN A 9 -9.07 -13.33 7.42
C ASN A 9 -7.65 -12.85 7.06
N PHE A 10 -7.41 -12.45 5.81
CA PHE A 10 -6.14 -11.86 5.39
C PHE A 10 -6.02 -10.39 5.84
N LEU A 11 -7.12 -9.63 6.01
CA LEU A 11 -7.09 -8.24 6.51
C LEU A 11 -6.65 -8.26 7.97
N ASP A 12 -7.24 -9.15 8.78
CA ASP A 12 -6.81 -9.36 10.15
C ASP A 12 -5.35 -9.79 10.23
N THR A 13 -4.94 -10.73 9.37
CA THR A 13 -3.54 -11.18 9.32
C THR A 13 -2.61 -10.03 8.92
N ALA A 14 -2.98 -9.21 7.94
CA ALA A 14 -2.19 -8.07 7.47
C ALA A 14 -2.04 -7.03 8.57
N VAL A 15 -3.13 -6.63 9.24
CA VAL A 15 -3.08 -5.71 10.39
C VAL A 15 -2.11 -6.24 11.47
N GLN A 16 -2.19 -7.53 11.79
CA GLN A 16 -1.28 -8.14 12.77
C GLN A 16 0.18 -8.17 12.31
N VAL A 17 0.45 -8.47 11.04
CA VAL A 17 1.81 -8.45 10.46
C VAL A 17 2.41 -7.04 10.52
N TYR A 18 1.64 -6.02 10.13
CA TYR A 18 2.09 -4.63 10.14
C TYR A 18 2.43 -4.17 11.55
N LEU A 19 1.59 -4.52 12.51
CA LEU A 19 1.83 -4.18 13.91
C LEU A 19 3.04 -4.93 14.48
N ARG A 20 3.13 -6.25 14.24
CA ARG A 20 4.16 -7.11 14.83
C ARG A 20 5.54 -6.84 14.23
N ASP A 21 5.62 -6.87 12.91
CA ASP A 21 6.86 -6.93 12.14
C ASP A 21 7.35 -5.54 11.71
N CYS A 22 6.43 -4.58 11.57
CA CYS A 22 6.76 -3.23 11.07
C CYS A 22 6.50 -2.13 12.11
N LYS A 23 5.86 -2.45 13.24
CA LYS A 23 5.44 -1.49 14.28
C LYS A 23 4.53 -0.37 13.74
N ILE A 24 3.76 -0.67 12.69
CA ILE A 24 2.78 0.25 12.11
C ILE A 24 1.38 -0.18 12.55
N ILE A 25 0.62 0.77 13.09
CA ILE A 25 -0.81 0.57 13.33
C ILE A 25 -1.54 0.92 12.02
N VAL A 26 -2.18 -0.08 11.44
CA VAL A 26 -3.00 0.09 10.23
C VAL A 26 -4.42 -0.41 10.49
N SER A 27 -5.42 0.31 10.00
CA SER A 27 -6.82 -0.11 10.04
C SER A 27 -7.17 -1.00 8.86
N LYS A 28 -8.25 -1.79 9.00
CA LYS A 28 -8.77 -2.58 7.88
C LYS A 28 -9.31 -1.68 6.78
N GLU A 29 -9.94 -0.59 7.15
CA GLU A 29 -10.55 0.39 6.27
C GLU A 29 -9.49 1.03 5.36
N PHE A 30 -8.32 1.36 5.92
CA PHE A 30 -7.21 1.92 5.15
C PHE A 30 -6.70 0.93 4.10
N LEU A 31 -6.43 -0.31 4.53
CA LEU A 31 -5.95 -1.36 3.62
C LEU A 31 -6.96 -1.65 2.52
N ARG A 32 -8.25 -1.65 2.86
CA ARG A 32 -9.33 -1.93 1.91
C ARG A 32 -9.44 -0.84 0.85
N CYS A 33 -9.40 0.45 1.22
CA CYS A 33 -9.42 1.54 0.23
C CYS A 33 -8.17 1.49 -0.65
N ALA A 34 -6.99 1.30 -0.05
CA ALA A 34 -5.73 1.20 -0.78
C ALA A 34 -5.75 0.06 -1.79
N GLU A 35 -6.20 -1.14 -1.41
CA GLU A 35 -6.26 -2.30 -2.29
C GLU A 35 -7.08 -2.05 -3.55
N ILE A 36 -8.31 -1.52 -3.39
CA ILE A 36 -9.25 -1.28 -4.48
C ILE A 36 -8.64 -0.30 -5.49
N GLN A 37 -8.06 0.80 -5.00
CA GLN A 37 -7.52 1.84 -5.85
C GLN A 37 -6.19 1.45 -6.49
N LEU A 38 -5.28 0.86 -5.71
CA LEU A 38 -3.92 0.54 -6.17
C LEU A 38 -3.89 -0.58 -7.20
N LYS A 39 -4.81 -1.55 -7.13
CA LYS A 39 -4.97 -2.54 -8.20
C LYS A 39 -5.21 -1.86 -9.54
N LYS A 40 -6.24 -1.03 -9.60
CA LYS A 40 -6.65 -0.35 -10.82
C LYS A 40 -5.52 0.55 -11.32
N TYR A 41 -4.93 1.34 -10.42
CA TYR A 41 -3.79 2.19 -10.72
C TYR A 41 -2.62 1.39 -11.33
N PHE A 42 -2.25 0.26 -10.73
CA PHE A 42 -1.18 -0.59 -11.23
C PHE A 42 -1.45 -1.09 -12.66
N GLU A 43 -2.66 -1.60 -12.92
CA GLU A 43 -3.05 -2.08 -14.25
C GLU A 43 -3.00 -0.97 -15.31
N GLU A 44 -3.44 0.23 -14.95
CA GLU A 44 -3.43 1.41 -15.83
C GLU A 44 -2.02 1.91 -16.12
N GLN A 45 -1.14 1.97 -15.11
CA GLN A 45 0.22 2.48 -15.27
C GLN A 45 1.16 1.51 -15.97
N THR A 46 0.98 0.20 -15.77
CA THR A 46 1.91 -0.82 -16.30
C THR A 46 1.39 -1.52 -17.55
N GLY A 47 0.07 -1.47 -17.81
CA GLY A 47 -0.60 -2.30 -18.81
C GLY A 47 -0.68 -3.78 -18.43
N ILE A 48 -0.18 -4.17 -17.26
CA ILE A 48 -0.16 -5.54 -16.78
C ILE A 48 -1.47 -5.84 -16.06
N ARG A 49 -2.29 -6.73 -16.65
CA ARG A 49 -3.48 -7.24 -15.96
C ARG A 49 -3.09 -8.11 -14.78
N VAL A 50 -3.68 -7.83 -13.63
CA VAL A 50 -3.39 -8.56 -12.41
C VAL A 50 -4.23 -9.83 -12.38
N THR A 51 -3.68 -10.85 -13.02
CA THR A 51 -4.26 -12.20 -13.13
C THR A 51 -3.64 -13.19 -12.14
N LYS A 52 -2.51 -12.83 -11.52
CA LYS A 52 -1.80 -13.58 -10.49
C LYS A 52 -1.84 -12.82 -9.16
N ARG A 53 -1.46 -13.49 -8.06
CA ARG A 53 -1.34 -12.86 -6.74
C ARG A 53 -0.29 -11.75 -6.79
N ILE A 54 -0.73 -10.51 -6.70
CA ILE A 54 0.11 -9.37 -6.32
C ILE A 54 -0.04 -9.20 -4.83
N GLN A 55 1.09 -9.08 -4.14
CA GLN A 55 1.10 -8.79 -2.72
C GLN A 55 1.86 -7.48 -2.54
N LEU A 56 1.18 -6.49 -1.96
CA LEU A 56 1.84 -5.37 -1.32
C LEU A 56 2.14 -5.81 0.10
N GLY A 57 3.37 -5.59 0.53
CA GLY A 57 3.77 -5.87 1.89
C GLY A 57 4.90 -4.96 2.30
N PHE A 58 5.07 -4.85 3.60
CA PHE A 58 6.09 -3.99 4.14
C PHE A 58 7.44 -4.69 4.10
N THR A 59 8.39 -4.02 3.49
CA THR A 59 9.81 -4.14 3.79
C THR A 59 10.11 -3.40 5.09
N PRO A 60 10.30 -3.96 6.31
CA PRO A 60 11.11 -3.22 7.26
C PRO A 60 12.47 -3.10 6.58
N ILE A 61 12.82 -1.91 6.09
CA ILE A 61 14.22 -1.64 5.84
C ILE A 61 14.84 -1.76 7.24
N LEU A 62 15.48 -2.91 7.50
CA LEU A 62 16.29 -3.15 8.67
C LEU A 62 17.54 -2.28 8.56
N SER A 63 17.32 -0.97 8.56
CA SER A 63 18.28 -0.02 9.04
C SER A 63 18.31 -0.23 10.55
N GLU A 64 19.48 -0.51 11.10
CA GLU A 64 19.72 -0.62 12.54
C GLU A 64 19.36 0.68 13.30
N PHE A 65 18.97 1.72 12.58
CA PHE A 65 18.31 2.92 13.08
C PHE A 65 16.80 2.75 12.89
N GLU A 66 16.12 2.59 14.02
CA GLU A 66 14.69 2.76 14.24
C GLU A 66 13.85 2.87 12.97
N THR A 67 13.06 1.85 12.65
CA THR A 67 11.97 1.95 11.67
C THR A 67 10.86 2.86 12.21
N HIS A 68 11.18 4.14 12.44
CA HIS A 68 10.19 5.19 12.35
C HIS A 68 9.80 5.23 10.88
N VAL A 69 8.71 4.53 10.60
CA VAL A 69 7.99 4.64 9.34
C VAL A 69 7.45 6.06 9.35
N GLU A 70 8.27 7.00 8.88
CA GLU A 70 7.92 8.41 8.85
C GLU A 70 6.91 8.57 7.72
N VAL A 71 5.63 8.71 8.09
CA VAL A 71 4.63 9.24 7.18
C VAL A 71 5.08 10.66 6.85
N LYS A 72 5.80 10.81 5.73
CA LYS A 72 6.23 12.12 5.26
C LYS A 72 4.99 12.82 4.74
N ILE A 73 4.54 13.83 5.47
CA ILE A 73 3.49 14.74 5.03
C ILE A 73 4.19 15.92 4.35
N HIS A 74 4.11 15.97 3.03
CA HIS A 74 4.54 17.14 2.27
C HIS A 74 3.35 17.66 1.48
N GLU A 75 2.95 18.90 1.76
CA GLU A 75 1.83 19.56 1.06
C GLU A 75 0.52 18.75 1.08
N GLY A 76 0.26 18.01 2.18
CA GLY A 76 -0.94 17.18 2.33
C GLY A 76 -0.84 15.78 1.71
N VAL A 77 0.31 15.43 1.13
CA VAL A 77 0.59 14.07 0.63
C VAL A 77 1.34 13.28 1.69
N SER A 78 0.77 12.16 2.09
CA SER A 78 1.39 11.14 2.94
C SER A 78 2.03 10.05 2.08
N SER A 79 3.15 9.45 2.53
CA SER A 79 3.78 8.36 1.77
C SER A 79 4.54 7.38 2.65
N LEU A 80 4.70 6.15 2.12
CA LEU A 80 5.33 4.99 2.75
C LEU A 80 6.06 4.14 1.70
N LEU A 81 7.19 3.54 2.07
CA LEU A 81 7.91 2.60 1.19
C LEU A 81 7.41 1.17 1.40
N TYR A 82 7.19 0.46 0.29
CA TYR A 82 6.67 -0.90 0.23
C TYR A 82 7.54 -1.78 -0.65
N ASN A 83 7.44 -3.08 -0.38
CA ASN A 83 7.80 -4.09 -1.34
C ASN A 83 6.55 -4.55 -2.10
N LEU A 84 6.68 -4.61 -3.41
CA LEU A 84 5.70 -5.17 -4.32
C LEU A 84 6.23 -6.50 -4.81
N TRP A 85 5.56 -7.58 -4.42
CA TRP A 85 5.83 -8.92 -4.93
C TRP A 85 4.98 -9.14 -6.18
N PHE A 86 5.64 -9.27 -7.32
CA PHE A 86 5.01 -9.58 -8.60
C PHE A 86 5.68 -10.80 -9.23
N GLY A 87 4.97 -11.94 -9.20
CA GLY A 87 5.56 -13.23 -9.57
C GLY A 87 6.66 -13.64 -8.58
N SER A 88 7.88 -13.85 -9.08
CA SER A 88 9.08 -14.15 -8.27
C SER A 88 10.01 -12.95 -8.09
N LYS A 89 9.62 -11.76 -8.58
CA LYS A 89 10.40 -10.53 -8.50
C LYS A 89 9.87 -9.65 -7.35
N VAL A 90 10.77 -8.97 -6.66
CA VAL A 90 10.47 -7.98 -5.62
C VAL A 90 10.88 -6.60 -6.13
N TYR A 91 9.97 -5.64 -6.00
CA TYR A 91 10.16 -4.26 -6.44
C TYR A 91 9.94 -3.31 -5.27
N PHE A 92 10.81 -2.30 -5.12
CA PHE A 92 10.67 -1.27 -4.09
C PHE A 92 9.81 -0.14 -4.65
N VAL A 93 8.61 0.05 -4.09
CA VAL A 93 7.66 1.07 -4.56
C VAL A 93 7.30 2.00 -3.42
N HIS A 94 7.00 3.25 -3.74
CA HIS A 94 6.45 4.20 -2.77
C HIS A 94 4.94 4.21 -2.91
N MET A 95 4.22 3.84 -1.86
CA MET A 95 2.79 4.08 -1.78
C MET A 95 2.57 5.47 -1.20
N ALA A 96 1.86 6.32 -1.93
CA ALA A 96 1.49 7.65 -1.47
C ALA A 96 -0.03 7.82 -1.49
N TRP A 97 -0.53 8.71 -0.63
CA TRP A 97 -1.94 9.05 -0.58
C TRP A 97 -2.16 10.50 -0.19
N ALA A 98 -3.27 11.06 -0.66
CA ALA A 98 -3.79 12.37 -0.29
C ALA A 98 -5.32 12.32 -0.30
N SER A 99 -5.98 13.38 0.16
CA SER A 99 -7.43 13.50 0.10
C SER A 99 -7.87 14.64 -0.82
N HIS A 100 -9.08 14.53 -1.36
CA HIS A 100 -9.73 15.65 -2.04
C HIS A 100 -10.16 16.75 -1.06
N SER A 101 -10.54 16.38 0.16
CA SER A 101 -11.02 17.27 1.22
C SER A 101 -9.92 18.00 2.00
N LEU A 102 -8.64 17.74 1.68
CA LEU A 102 -7.47 18.16 2.46
C LEU A 102 -7.37 17.52 3.86
N ARG A 103 -8.25 16.57 4.20
CA ARG A 103 -8.08 15.70 5.37
C ARG A 103 -6.78 14.90 5.28
N ILE A 104 -5.98 14.95 6.32
CA ILE A 104 -4.78 14.10 6.42
C ILE A 104 -5.21 12.77 7.05
N TYR A 105 -5.32 11.73 6.23
CA TYR A 105 -5.61 10.38 6.70
C TYR A 105 -4.37 9.71 7.27
N GLN A 106 -4.51 9.11 8.46
CA GLN A 106 -3.50 8.24 9.04
C GLN A 106 -3.77 6.78 8.69
N THR A 107 -2.74 5.93 8.70
CA THR A 107 -2.90 4.49 8.44
C THR A 107 -3.81 3.82 9.46
N SER A 108 -3.91 4.36 10.68
CA SER A 108 -4.72 3.87 11.78
C SER A 108 -6.16 4.38 11.79
N ASP A 109 -6.54 5.32 10.90
CA ASP A 109 -7.90 5.88 10.88
C ASP A 109 -8.92 4.79 10.54
N THR A 110 -10.02 4.72 11.29
CA THR A 110 -11.11 3.74 11.07
C THR A 110 -12.31 4.35 10.35
N ASP A 111 -12.36 5.67 10.21
CA ASP A 111 -13.43 6.43 9.57
C ASP A 111 -13.00 6.94 8.18
N ILE A 112 -12.43 6.05 7.37
CA ILE A 112 -11.89 6.39 6.06
C ILE A 112 -13.01 6.43 5.02
N ASP A 113 -13.11 7.56 4.32
CA ASP A 113 -13.95 7.68 3.12
C ASP A 113 -13.11 7.32 1.88
N CYS A 114 -13.34 6.12 1.32
CA CYS A 114 -12.61 5.66 0.14
C CYS A 114 -12.86 6.52 -1.12
N ASN A 115 -13.85 7.42 -1.13
CA ASN A 115 -14.08 8.36 -2.23
C ASN A 115 -13.29 9.67 -2.06
N ASP A 116 -12.84 9.97 -0.85
CA ASP A 116 -12.06 11.17 -0.54
C ASP A 116 -10.55 10.90 -0.64
N ILE A 117 -10.09 9.80 -0.05
CA ILE A 117 -8.69 9.39 -0.11
C ILE A 117 -8.33 8.84 -1.50
N VAL A 118 -7.16 9.21 -2.02
CA VAL A 118 -6.62 8.76 -3.29
C VAL A 118 -5.24 8.16 -3.07
N PHE A 119 -5.02 6.94 -3.55
CA PHE A 119 -3.76 6.22 -3.47
C PHE A 119 -3.06 6.11 -4.83
N TRP A 120 -1.73 6.16 -4.84
CA TRP A 120 -0.91 5.86 -6.01
C TRP A 120 0.43 5.23 -5.65
N LEU A 121 1.09 4.62 -6.65
CA LEU A 121 2.43 4.05 -6.53
C LEU A 121 3.44 4.86 -7.33
N GLY A 122 4.57 5.19 -6.70
CA GLY A 122 5.81 5.61 -7.35
C GLY A 122 6.80 4.45 -7.46
N GLY A 123 7.73 4.52 -8.41
CA GLY A 123 8.72 3.46 -8.63
C GLY A 123 8.18 2.29 -9.47
N LEU A 124 7.15 2.49 -10.30
CA LEU A 124 6.63 1.43 -11.18
C LEU A 124 7.43 1.31 -12.49
N GLU A 125 8.21 2.31 -12.86
CA GLU A 125 9.04 2.35 -14.07
C GLU A 125 10.13 1.26 -14.13
N GLN A 126 10.48 0.69 -12.97
CA GLN A 126 11.38 -0.46 -12.85
C GLN A 126 10.72 -1.79 -13.25
N ILE A 127 9.38 -1.82 -13.33
CA ILE A 127 8.61 -2.99 -13.73
C ILE A 127 8.50 -2.96 -15.25
N ARG A 128 9.54 -3.44 -15.93
CA ARG A 128 9.51 -3.66 -17.37
C ARG A 128 9.06 -5.09 -17.66
N LEU A 129 8.15 -5.23 -18.62
CA LEU A 129 7.89 -6.50 -19.28
C LEU A 129 9.05 -6.72 -20.26
N ASP A 130 10.05 -7.48 -19.82
CA ASP A 130 11.04 -8.13 -20.67
C ASP A 130 10.40 -9.24 -21.53
#